data_AF-A0A957LDG5-F1
#
_entry.id   AF-A0A957LDG5-F1
#
_cell.length_a   1.000
_cell.length_b   1.000
_cell.length_c   1.000
_cell.angle_alpha   90.00
_cell.angle_beta   90.00
_cell.angle_gamma   90.00
#
_symmetry.space_group_name_H-M   'P 1'
#
loop_
_entity.id
_entity.type
_entity.pdbx_description
1 polymer ?
#
loop_
_entity_poly.entity_id
_entity_poly.type
_entity_poly.pdbx_seq_one_letter_code
_entity_poly.pdbx_strand_id
1 'polypeptide(L)'
;DLFGFFDPPIPEFAPVLARFGEAQAVRGGDRRIGRRLWRLLRSVGFDNLGLEVLASHSDEASLESFMQHLDPDRLGWLVNGGWLSQAELDAFAVARQKFMESAEAYTLWMMVMVCGEKPE
;
A
#
# COMPACT_ATOMS: atom_id res chain seq x y z
N ASP A 1 5.92 3.15 7.27
CA ASP A 1 4.68 2.34 7.40
C ASP A 1 4.98 0.87 7.17
N LEU A 2 4.15 -0.04 7.68
CA LEU A 2 4.29 -1.48 7.41
C LEU A 2 3.48 -1.77 6.13
N PHE A 3 4.13 -1.59 4.97
CA PHE A 3 3.54 -1.82 3.65
C PHE A 3 4.42 -2.72 2.81
N GLY A 4 5.74 -2.52 2.86
CA GLY A 4 6.65 -3.16 1.92
C GLY A 4 7.85 -2.28 1.61
N PHE A 5 8.60 -2.66 0.59
CA PHE A 5 9.69 -1.86 0.04
C PHE A 5 9.82 -2.04 -1.48
N PHE A 6 10.55 -1.11 -2.09
CA PHE A 6 11.00 -1.13 -3.47
C PHE A 6 12.52 -1.15 -3.46
N ASP A 7 13.12 -1.97 -4.31
CA ASP A 7 14.56 -2.06 -4.50
C ASP A 7 14.87 -1.98 -6.01
N PRO A 8 15.64 -0.99 -6.49
CA PRO A 8 16.17 0.14 -5.72
C PRO A 8 15.04 1.04 -5.14
N PRO A 9 15.30 1.80 -4.06
CA PRO A 9 14.35 2.77 -3.55
C PRO A 9 13.95 3.81 -4.60
N ILE A 10 12.66 4.17 -4.62
CA ILE A 10 12.10 5.17 -5.54
C ILE A 10 11.64 6.39 -4.73
N PRO A 11 12.47 7.45 -4.58
CA PRO A 11 12.16 8.60 -3.73
C PRO A 11 10.84 9.29 -4.09
N GLU A 12 10.48 9.32 -5.37
CA GLU A 12 9.26 9.92 -5.89
C GLU A 12 7.99 9.21 -5.41
N PHE A 13 8.09 7.95 -4.97
CA PHE A 13 6.94 7.19 -4.47
C PHE A 13 6.52 7.62 -3.07
N ALA A 14 7.48 7.95 -2.20
CA ALA A 14 7.21 8.28 -0.80
C ALA A 14 6.18 9.41 -0.62
N PRO A 15 6.30 10.59 -1.28
CA PRO A 15 5.30 11.65 -1.14
C PRO A 15 3.94 11.24 -1.70
N VAL A 16 3.89 10.58 -2.85
CA VAL A 16 2.63 10.14 -3.47
C VAL A 16 1.89 9.13 -2.59
N LEU A 17 2.59 8.14 -2.03
CA LEU A 17 2.01 7.15 -1.13
C LEU A 17 1.53 7.77 0.19
N ALA A 18 2.25 8.78 0.70
CA ALA A 18 1.83 9.54 1.87
C ALA A 18 0.52 10.31 1.59
N ARG A 19 0.44 11.07 0.49
CA ARG A 19 -0.76 11.80 0.08
C ARG A 19 -1.94 10.90 -0.20
N PHE A 20 -1.70 9.75 -0.84
CA PHE A 20 -2.71 8.73 -1.01
C PHE A 20 -3.27 8.26 0.34
N GLY A 21 -2.42 8.07 1.35
CA GLY A 21 -2.84 7.71 2.69
C GLY A 21 -3.62 8.80 3.42
N GLU A 22 -3.23 10.06 3.30
CA GLU A 22 -3.97 11.21 3.83
C GLU A 22 -5.37 11.30 3.19
N ALA A 23 -5.43 11.16 1.86
CA ALA A 23 -6.67 11.21 1.11
C ALA A 23 -7.60 10.02 1.42
N GLN A 24 -7.05 8.83 1.66
CA GLN A 24 -7.81 7.68 2.19
C GLN A 24 -8.35 7.95 3.59
N ALA A 25 -7.56 8.59 4.47
CA ALA A 25 -7.97 8.87 5.85
C ALA A 25 -9.17 9.82 5.93
N VAL A 26 -9.22 10.85 5.07
CA VAL A 26 -10.39 11.75 4.97
C VAL A 26 -11.67 11.01 4.56
N ARG A 27 -11.54 9.89 3.84
CA ARG A 27 -12.66 9.03 3.42
C ARG A 27 -12.96 7.90 4.42
N GLY A 28 -12.37 7.93 5.62
CA GLY A 28 -12.59 6.94 6.67
C GLY A 28 -11.67 5.70 6.61
N GLY A 29 -10.67 5.70 5.73
CA GLY A 29 -9.65 4.64 5.68
C GLY A 29 -8.63 4.75 6.83
N ASP A 30 -8.08 3.63 7.28
CA ASP A 30 -6.97 3.60 8.26
C ASP A 30 -5.86 2.67 7.75
N ARG A 31 -4.77 3.26 7.22
CA ARG A 31 -3.60 2.50 6.74
C ARG A 31 -2.86 1.73 7.84
N ARG A 32 -3.17 2.01 9.11
CA ARG A 32 -2.58 1.37 10.28
C ARG A 32 -3.54 0.38 10.93
N ILE A 33 -4.69 0.11 10.33
CA ILE A 33 -5.74 -0.75 10.90
C ILE A 33 -5.21 -2.13 11.28
N GLY A 34 -4.30 -2.72 10.49
CA GLY A 34 -3.68 -4.01 10.79
C GLY A 34 -3.01 -4.06 12.17
N ARG A 35 -2.46 -2.95 12.67
CA ARG A 35 -1.83 -2.85 14.01
C ARG A 35 -2.85 -2.87 15.15
N ARG A 36 -4.11 -2.57 14.83
CA ARG A 36 -5.22 -2.43 15.78
C ARG A 36 -6.22 -3.57 15.65
N LEU A 37 -6.25 -4.27 14.52
CA LEU A 37 -7.29 -5.23 14.17
C LEU A 37 -7.43 -6.35 15.21
N TRP A 38 -6.31 -6.90 15.71
CA TRP A 38 -6.32 -7.85 16.83
C TRP A 38 -7.04 -7.33 18.06
N ARG A 39 -6.66 -6.12 18.50
CA ARG A 39 -7.26 -5.50 19.69
C ARG A 39 -8.73 -5.16 19.45
N LEU A 40 -9.08 -4.76 18.23
CA LEU A 40 -10.45 -4.46 17.83
C LEU A 40 -11.34 -5.70 17.91
N LEU A 41 -10.94 -6.81 17.29
CA LEU A 41 -11.68 -8.08 17.35
C LEU A 41 -11.86 -8.54 18.80
N ARG A 42 -10.78 -8.53 19.59
CA ARG A 42 -10.85 -8.86 21.02
C ARG A 42 -11.81 -7.95 21.80
N SER A 43 -11.80 -6.65 21.51
CA SER A 43 -12.64 -5.67 22.23
C SER A 43 -14.14 -5.85 21.99
N VAL A 44 -14.53 -6.49 20.89
CA VAL A 44 -15.94 -6.78 20.56
C VAL A 44 -16.31 -8.24 20.80
N GLY A 45 -15.46 -8.97 21.53
CA GLY A 45 -15.75 -10.31 22.05
C GLY A 45 -15.43 -11.45 21.09
N PHE A 46 -14.62 -11.26 20.05
CA PHE A 46 -14.11 -12.39 19.28
C PHE A 46 -13.05 -13.15 20.08
N ASP A 47 -13.11 -14.47 20.00
CA ASP A 47 -12.16 -15.42 20.59
C ASP A 47 -11.41 -16.19 19.48
N ASN A 48 -10.51 -17.09 19.87
CA ASN A 48 -9.68 -17.90 18.94
C ASN A 48 -8.97 -17.06 17.86
N LEU A 49 -8.38 -15.94 18.27
CA LEU A 49 -7.76 -14.98 17.35
C LEU A 49 -6.48 -15.54 16.70
N GLY A 50 -6.34 -15.32 15.40
CA GLY A 50 -5.14 -15.61 14.61
C GLY A 50 -4.58 -14.34 13.97
N LEU A 51 -3.25 -14.24 13.87
CA LEU A 51 -2.56 -13.17 13.16
C LEU A 51 -1.53 -13.77 12.22
N GLU A 52 -1.53 -13.28 10.99
CA GLU A 52 -0.55 -13.64 9.97
C GLU A 52 -0.08 -12.40 9.24
N VAL A 53 1.20 -12.36 8.87
CA VAL A 53 1.74 -11.39 7.93
C VAL A 53 1.89 -12.10 6.59
N LEU A 54 1.07 -11.70 5.63
CA LEU A 54 1.14 -12.18 4.26
C LEU A 54 2.15 -11.34 3.51
N ALA A 55 3.15 -11.99 2.93
CA ALA A 55 4.17 -11.37 2.10
C ALA A 55 3.98 -11.81 0.65
N SER A 56 4.15 -10.89 -0.29
CA SER A 56 4.15 -11.18 -1.72
C SER A 56 5.20 -10.32 -2.39
N HIS A 57 5.99 -10.88 -3.30
CA HIS A 57 7.05 -10.15 -3.98
C HIS A 57 7.06 -10.37 -5.50
N SER A 58 7.71 -9.45 -6.21
CA SER A 58 7.75 -9.42 -7.67
C SER A 58 8.40 -10.65 -8.30
N ASP A 59 9.39 -11.26 -7.64
CA ASP A 59 10.11 -12.43 -8.20
C ASP A 59 9.27 -13.71 -8.21
N GLU A 60 8.29 -13.85 -7.31
CA GLU A 60 7.38 -15.00 -7.29
C GLU A 60 6.20 -14.80 -8.26
N ALA A 61 5.70 -13.55 -8.35
CA ALA A 61 4.63 -13.19 -9.26
C ALA A 61 5.18 -12.50 -10.52
N SER A 62 4.96 -11.20 -10.65
CA SER A 62 5.61 -10.35 -11.65
C SER A 62 5.64 -8.92 -11.14
N LEU A 63 6.66 -8.14 -11.53
CA LEU A 63 6.72 -6.72 -11.19
C LEU A 63 5.47 -5.97 -11.66
N GLU A 64 4.99 -6.25 -12.87
CA GLU A 64 3.79 -5.63 -13.46
C GLU A 64 2.55 -5.82 -12.58
N SER A 65 2.37 -7.00 -11.98
CA SER A 65 1.25 -7.30 -11.07
C SER A 65 1.21 -6.39 -9.85
N PHE A 66 2.35 -5.89 -9.38
CA PHE A 66 2.40 -4.90 -8.29
C PHE A 66 2.23 -3.48 -8.84
N MET A 67 2.88 -3.15 -9.95
CA MET A 67 2.92 -1.78 -10.48
C MET A 67 1.60 -1.31 -11.10
N GLN A 68 0.67 -2.20 -11.47
CA GLN A 68 -0.69 -1.84 -11.91
C GLN A 68 -1.54 -1.18 -10.81
N HIS A 69 -1.22 -1.43 -9.54
CA HIS A 69 -1.89 -0.79 -8.40
C HIS A 69 -1.38 0.63 -8.16
N LEU A 70 -0.24 0.95 -8.76
CA LEU A 70 0.46 2.22 -8.72
C LEU A 70 0.48 2.88 -10.10
N ASP A 71 -0.51 2.58 -10.94
CA ASP A 71 -0.68 3.21 -12.24
C ASP A 71 -1.03 4.71 -12.07
N PRO A 72 -0.31 5.65 -12.71
CA PRO A 72 -0.62 7.08 -12.65
C PRO A 72 -2.07 7.43 -12.98
N ASP A 73 -2.69 6.73 -13.93
CA ASP A 73 -4.08 6.99 -14.34
C ASP A 73 -5.07 6.71 -13.19
N ARG A 74 -4.72 5.76 -12.30
CA ARG A 74 -5.50 5.44 -11.10
C ARG A 74 -5.28 6.45 -9.97
N LEU A 75 -4.31 7.35 -10.09
CA LEU A 75 -3.95 8.35 -9.10
C LEU A 75 -4.39 9.77 -9.47
N GLY A 76 -4.93 9.99 -10.67
CA GLY A 76 -5.40 11.31 -11.12
C GLY A 76 -6.45 11.95 -10.20
N TRP A 77 -7.22 11.14 -9.45
CA TRP A 77 -8.17 11.66 -8.45
C TRP A 77 -7.49 12.41 -7.30
N LEU A 78 -6.21 12.13 -7.01
CA LEU A 78 -5.43 12.88 -6.01
C LEU A 78 -5.15 14.30 -6.50
N VAL A 79 -4.87 14.48 -7.79
CA VAL A 79 -4.70 15.80 -8.40
C VAL A 79 -6.02 16.56 -8.37
N ASN A 80 -7.11 15.92 -8.81
CA ASN A 80 -8.45 16.52 -8.79
C ASN A 80 -8.92 16.91 -7.37
N GLY A 81 -8.47 16.17 -6.35
CA GLY A 81 -8.74 16.45 -4.95
C GLY A 81 -7.79 17.44 -4.28
N GLY A 82 -6.81 17.99 -5.00
CA GLY A 82 -5.81 18.93 -4.46
C GLY A 82 -4.75 18.28 -3.55
N TRP A 83 -4.64 16.95 -3.54
CA TRP A 83 -3.68 16.19 -2.74
C TRP A 83 -2.29 16.12 -3.38
N LEU A 84 -2.23 16.22 -4.71
CA LEU A 84 -1.02 16.27 -5.50
C LEU A 84 -1.13 17.36 -6.57
N SER A 85 0.00 17.95 -6.94
CA SER A 85 0.13 18.70 -8.17
C SER A 85 0.28 17.75 -9.37
N GLN A 86 -0.02 18.24 -10.57
CA GLN A 86 0.23 17.49 -11.80
C GLN A 86 1.72 17.14 -11.96
N ALA A 87 2.62 18.06 -11.60
CA ALA A 87 4.05 17.84 -11.67
C ALA A 87 4.54 16.70 -10.76
N GLU A 88 3.95 16.54 -9.57
CA GLU A 88 4.27 15.40 -8.69
C GLU A 88 3.80 14.07 -9.28
N LEU A 89 2.63 14.05 -9.90
CA LEU A 89 2.12 12.84 -10.58
C LEU A 89 2.97 12.48 -11.82
N ASP A 90 3.41 13.48 -12.59
CA ASP A 90 4.27 13.29 -13.76
C ASP A 90 5.66 12.75 -13.34
N ALA A 91 6.25 13.31 -12.28
CA ALA A 91 7.52 12.83 -11.73
C ALA A 91 7.41 11.38 -11.24
N PHE A 92 6.30 11.05 -10.57
CA PHE A 92 5.99 9.68 -10.16
C PHE A 92 5.87 8.73 -11.36
N ALA A 93 5.18 9.14 -12.43
CA ALA A 93 5.02 8.33 -13.63
C ALA A 93 6.38 8.02 -14.30
N VAL A 94 7.25 9.03 -14.40
CA VAL A 94 8.62 8.86 -14.93
C VAL A 94 9.44 7.91 -14.05
N ALA A 95 9.38 8.07 -12.72
CA ALA A 95 10.11 7.22 -11.79
C ALA A 95 9.61 5.77 -11.82
N ARG A 96 8.29 5.56 -11.91
CA ARG A 96 7.66 4.26 -12.08
C ARG A 96 8.16 3.57 -13.35
N GLN A 97 8.18 4.28 -14.48
CA GLN A 97 8.62 3.71 -15.75
C GLN A 97 10.09 3.28 -15.68
N LYS A 98 10.97 4.15 -15.16
CA LYS A 98 12.39 3.81 -14.96
C LYS A 98 12.60 2.60 -14.06
N PHE A 99 11.82 2.50 -13.00
CA PHE A 99 11.86 1.34 -12.10
C PHE A 99 11.44 0.06 -12.84
N MET A 100 10.36 0.09 -13.62
CA MET A 100 9.92 -1.07 -14.40
C MET A 100 10.91 -1.51 -15.49
N GLU A 101 11.73 -0.59 -16.00
CA GLU A 101 12.77 -0.88 -17.00
C GLU A 101 14.09 -1.40 -16.38
N SER A 102 14.22 -1.35 -15.05
CA SER A 102 15.43 -1.80 -14.34
C SER A 102 15.47 -3.32 -14.22
N ALA A 103 16.62 -3.92 -14.56
CA ALA A 103 16.86 -5.35 -14.37
C ALA A 103 16.92 -5.76 -12.88
N GLU A 104 17.20 -4.80 -11.99
CA GLU A 104 17.30 -5.02 -10.54
C GLU A 104 15.99 -4.71 -9.80
N ALA A 105 14.89 -4.47 -10.53
CA ALA A 105 13.64 -4.02 -9.94
C ALA A 105 12.95 -5.13 -9.13
N TYR A 106 12.83 -4.89 -7.83
CA TYR A 106 12.20 -5.79 -6.89
C TYR A 106 11.24 -5.04 -5.96
N THR A 107 10.10 -5.65 -5.64
CA THR A 107 9.23 -5.14 -4.59
C THR A 107 8.69 -6.26 -3.72
N LEU A 108 8.63 -6.01 -2.41
CA LEU A 108 7.97 -6.87 -1.42
C LEU A 108 6.82 -6.09 -0.81
N TRP A 109 5.61 -6.63 -0.85
CA TRP A 109 4.43 -6.06 -0.18
C TRP A 109 4.03 -6.97 0.98
N MET A 110 3.67 -6.35 2.09
CA MET A 110 3.26 -7.01 3.32
C MET A 110 1.85 -6.57 3.70
N MET A 111 0.99 -7.54 3.99
CA MET A 111 -0.34 -7.34 4.54
C MET A 111 -0.46 -8.01 5.89
N VAL A 112 -1.15 -7.37 6.83
CA VAL A 112 -1.47 -7.96 8.13
C VAL A 112 -2.88 -8.50 8.08
N MET A 113 -3.02 -9.81 8.21
CA MET A 113 -4.29 -10.49 8.36
C MET A 113 -4.54 -10.81 9.83
N VAL A 114 -5.76 -10.57 10.29
CA VAL A 114 -6.21 -11.02 11.61
C VAL A 114 -7.59 -11.67 11.43
N CYS A 115 -7.75 -12.86 11.99
CA CYS A 115 -9.01 -13.59 12.04
C CYS A 115 -9.41 -13.89 13.49
N GLY A 116 -10.66 -14.31 13.68
CA GLY A 116 -11.23 -14.68 14.97
C GLY A 116 -12.60 -15.31 14.81
N GLU A 117 -13.07 -15.96 15.87
CA GLU A 117 -14.37 -16.62 15.92
C GLU A 117 -15.32 -15.82 16.84
N LYS A 118 -16.59 -15.75 16.44
CA LYS A 118 -17.62 -15.19 17.32
C LYS A 118 -18.02 -16.28 18.33
N PRO A 119 -18.06 -15.98 19.65
CA PRO A 119 -18.56 -16.91 20.64
C PRO A 119 -20.02 -17.29 20.37
N GLU A 120 -20.41 -18.50 20.76
CA GLU A 120 -21.80 -18.98 20.72
C GLU A 120 -22.76 -18.11 21.55
#